data_AF-A0A6A6LFE8-F1
#
_entry.id   AF-A0A6A6LFE8-F1
#
_cell.length_a   1.000
_cell.length_b   1.000
_cell.length_c   1.000
_cell.angle_alpha   90.00
_cell.angle_beta   90.00
_cell.angle_gamma   90.00
#
_symmetry.space_group_name_H-M   'P 1'
#
loop_
_entity.id
_entity.type
_entity.pdbx_description
1 polymer ?
#
loop_
_entity_poly.entity_id
_entity_poly.type
_entity_poly.pdbx_seq_one_letter_code
_entity_poly.pdbx_strand_id
1 'polypeptide(L)'
;MLQPVPTKVVCLTQVVSVDELKDDEEYEEILEDMRMEGGKFGTLVNVVIPRPKPDGEASPGVGKVFLEYADVEGATKARAGMNGRKFGGNQVVAVFSWRTSFISVNMMPNHCLLSYVDLLMEFHKD
;
A
#
# COMPACT_ATOMS: atom_id res chain seq x y z
N MET A 1 -0.21 25.04 5.45
CA MET A 1 0.19 23.61 5.44
C MET A 1 -0.97 22.84 4.85
N LEU A 2 -0.78 22.16 3.72
CA LEU A 2 -1.81 21.29 3.14
C LEU A 2 -1.89 20.04 4.01
N GLN A 3 -2.93 19.94 4.86
CA GLN A 3 -3.20 18.68 5.55
C GLN A 3 -3.73 17.69 4.52
N PRO A 4 -3.17 16.48 4.41
CA PRO A 4 -3.67 15.49 3.46
C PRO A 4 -5.11 15.12 3.83
N VAL A 5 -6.01 15.19 2.85
CA VAL A 5 -7.43 14.85 3.04
C VAL A 5 -7.54 13.38 3.46
N PRO A 6 -8.22 13.07 4.59
CA PRO A 6 -8.42 11.70 5.02
C PRO A 6 -9.14 10.86 3.96
N THR A 7 -8.63 9.67 3.71
CA THR A 7 -9.25 8.66 2.83
C THR A 7 -9.36 7.33 3.58
N LYS A 8 -9.96 6.32 2.94
CA LYS A 8 -10.04 4.96 3.48
C LYS A 8 -8.74 4.15 3.34
N VAL A 9 -7.75 4.69 2.62
CA VAL A 9 -6.52 3.96 2.30
C VAL A 9 -5.33 4.66 2.92
N VAL A 10 -4.53 3.91 3.68
CA VAL A 10 -3.25 4.35 4.25
C VAL A 10 -2.11 3.69 3.48
N CYS A 11 -1.18 4.50 3.01
CA CYS A 11 0.08 4.03 2.46
C CYS A 11 1.17 4.18 3.52
N LEU A 12 1.80 3.05 3.85
CA LEU A 12 2.96 2.99 4.71
C LEU A 12 4.21 2.83 3.84
N THR A 13 5.24 3.60 4.15
CA THR A 13 6.55 3.53 3.50
C THR A 13 7.63 3.27 4.54
N GLN A 14 8.74 2.67 4.10
CA GLN A 14 9.86 2.26 4.96
C GLN A 14 9.52 1.18 5.99
N VAL A 15 8.50 0.36 5.72
CA VAL A 15 8.08 -0.76 6.59
C VAL A 15 8.74 -2.08 6.19
N VAL A 16 9.14 -2.20 4.93
CA VAL A 16 9.63 -3.42 4.28
C VAL A 16 10.73 -3.06 3.28
N SER A 17 11.69 -3.95 3.11
CA SER A 17 12.71 -3.90 2.06
C SER A 17 12.30 -4.75 0.86
N VAL A 18 12.90 -4.47 -0.30
CA VAL A 18 12.60 -5.24 -1.53
C VAL A 18 13.07 -6.69 -1.40
N ASP A 19 14.17 -6.92 -0.67
CA ASP A 19 14.75 -8.25 -0.52
C ASP A 19 13.88 -9.14 0.36
N GLU A 20 13.31 -8.62 1.44
CA GLU A 20 12.33 -9.35 2.26
C GLU A 20 11.08 -9.75 1.45
N LEU A 21 10.65 -8.90 0.51
CA LEU A 21 9.50 -9.19 -0.35
C LEU A 21 9.80 -10.21 -1.46
N LYS A 22 11.06 -10.62 -1.68
CA LYS A 22 11.40 -11.68 -2.64
C LYS A 22 11.23 -13.07 -2.05
N ASP A 23 11.41 -13.22 -0.75
CA ASP A 23 11.20 -14.47 -0.06
C ASP A 23 9.70 -14.69 0.22
N ASP A 24 9.22 -15.92 0.00
CA ASP A 24 7.80 -16.23 0.17
C ASP A 24 7.41 -16.36 1.65
N GLU A 25 8.30 -16.86 2.50
CA GLU A 25 8.06 -17.04 3.93
C GLU A 25 8.07 -15.68 4.64
N GLU A 26 9.08 -14.84 4.38
CA GLU A 26 9.13 -13.47 4.94
C GLU A 26 7.96 -12.61 4.44
N TYR A 27 7.53 -12.76 3.18
CA TYR A 27 6.38 -12.04 2.65
C TYR A 27 5.08 -12.38 3.40
N GLU A 28 4.82 -13.65 3.67
CA GLU A 28 3.62 -14.08 4.40
C GLU A 28 3.64 -13.59 5.86
N GLU A 29 4.80 -13.67 6.53
CA GLU A 29 4.97 -13.11 7.89
C GLU A 29 4.67 -11.60 7.92
N ILE A 30 5.25 -10.84 6.98
CA ILE A 30 5.00 -9.40 6.85
C ILE A 30 3.51 -9.13 6.58
N LEU A 31 2.86 -9.91 5.71
CA LEU A 31 1.46 -9.74 5.38
C LEU A 31 0.56 -9.97 6.59
N GLU A 32 0.84 -11.01 7.38
CA GLU A 32 0.15 -11.29 8.64
C GLU A 32 0.37 -10.19 9.67
N ASP A 33 1.61 -9.72 9.85
CA ASP A 33 1.94 -8.61 10.76
C ASP A 33 1.20 -7.33 10.38
N MET A 34 1.16 -6.98 9.09
CA MET A 34 0.44 -5.79 8.62
C MET A 34 -1.07 -5.92 8.80
N ARG A 35 -1.64 -7.12 8.64
CA ARG A 35 -3.06 -7.39 8.91
C ARG A 35 -3.37 -7.28 10.40
N MET A 36 -2.55 -7.90 11.25
CA MET A 36 -2.74 -7.88 12.71
C MET A 36 -2.56 -6.48 13.28
N GLU A 37 -1.50 -5.77 12.89
CA GLU A 37 -1.22 -4.43 13.40
C GLU A 37 -2.22 -3.41 12.84
N GLY A 38 -2.51 -3.46 11.53
CA GLY A 38 -3.48 -2.59 10.88
C GLY A 38 -4.91 -2.81 11.39
N GLY A 39 -5.28 -4.05 11.70
CA GLY A 39 -6.62 -4.41 12.18
C GLY A 39 -6.99 -3.82 13.55
N LYS A 40 -6.00 -3.40 14.35
CA LYS A 40 -6.22 -2.74 15.66
C LYS A 40 -6.93 -1.39 15.55
N PHE A 41 -6.89 -0.78 14.37
CA PHE A 41 -7.39 0.58 14.15
C PHE A 41 -8.79 0.61 13.52
N GLY A 42 -9.24 -0.48 12.92
CA GLY A 42 -10.55 -0.61 12.27
C GLY A 42 -10.62 -1.85 11.38
N THR A 43 -11.77 -2.07 10.76
CA THR A 43 -11.97 -3.20 9.85
C THR A 43 -11.17 -2.99 8.56
N LEU A 44 -10.14 -3.81 8.35
CA LEU A 44 -9.42 -3.88 7.09
C LEU A 44 -10.26 -4.60 6.04
N VAL A 45 -10.47 -3.93 4.90
CA VAL A 45 -11.08 -4.49 3.69
C VAL A 45 -10.01 -5.17 2.84
N ASN A 46 -8.83 -4.56 2.74
CA ASN A 46 -7.73 -5.11 1.95
C ASN A 46 -6.36 -4.72 2.50
N VAL A 47 -5.37 -5.58 2.27
CA VAL A 47 -3.94 -5.33 2.52
C VAL A 47 -3.18 -5.71 1.28
N VAL A 48 -2.43 -4.75 0.72
CA VAL A 48 -1.65 -4.94 -0.51
C VAL A 48 -0.21 -4.58 -0.27
N ILE A 49 0.68 -5.52 -0.58
CA ILE A 49 2.14 -5.37 -0.49
C ILE A 49 2.72 -5.78 -1.85
N PRO A 50 3.02 -4.83 -2.74
CA PRO A 50 3.51 -5.16 -4.08
C PRO A 50 4.88 -5.84 -4.00
N ARG A 51 4.97 -7.06 -4.55
CA ARG A 51 6.23 -7.79 -4.71
C ARG A 51 6.95 -7.37 -5.99
N PRO A 52 8.29 -7.42 -6.02
CA PRO A 52 9.05 -7.25 -7.26
C PRO A 52 8.69 -8.34 -8.26
N LYS A 53 8.85 -8.07 -9.56
CA LYS A 53 8.64 -9.10 -10.58
C LYS A 53 9.73 -10.17 -10.50
N PRO A 54 9.48 -11.41 -10.98
CA PRO A 54 10.46 -12.50 -10.99
C PRO A 54 11.73 -12.19 -11.81
N ASP A 55 11.64 -11.28 -12.78
CA ASP A 55 12.77 -10.80 -13.60
C ASP A 55 13.64 -9.76 -12.86
N GLY A 56 13.28 -9.39 -11.63
CA GLY A 56 13.98 -8.39 -10.83
C GLY A 56 13.59 -6.95 -11.15
N GLU A 57 12.66 -6.70 -12.09
CA GLU A 57 12.16 -5.36 -12.34
C GLU A 57 11.33 -4.86 -11.15
N ALA A 58 11.56 -3.60 -10.76
CA ALA A 58 10.81 -2.94 -9.72
C ALA A 58 9.37 -2.66 -10.21
N SER A 59 8.40 -3.33 -9.59
CA SER A 59 6.99 -3.01 -9.80
C SER A 59 6.62 -1.67 -9.13
N PRO A 60 5.70 -0.88 -9.70
CA PRO A 60 5.23 0.35 -9.06
C PRO A 60 4.68 0.07 -7.66
N GLY A 61 5.25 0.71 -6.64
CA GLY A 61 4.79 0.58 -5.25
C GLY A 61 5.47 -0.52 -4.44
N VAL A 62 6.46 -1.24 -4.99
CA VAL A 62 7.35 -2.12 -4.21
C VAL A 62 8.03 -1.32 -3.08
N GLY A 63 8.15 -1.93 -1.90
CA GLY A 63 8.62 -1.25 -0.69
C GLY A 63 7.55 -0.45 0.05
N LYS A 64 6.28 -0.56 -0.36
CA LYS A 64 5.13 0.08 0.29
C LYS A 64 4.10 -0.95 0.73
N VAL A 65 3.38 -0.60 1.79
CA VAL A 65 2.21 -1.36 2.26
C VAL A 65 0.98 -0.47 2.14
N PHE A 66 -0.11 -1.02 1.60
CA PHE A 66 -1.39 -0.33 1.49
C PHE A 66 -2.41 -1.03 2.36
N LEU A 67 -3.02 -0.26 3.27
CA LEU A 67 -4.09 -0.71 4.15
C LEU A 67 -5.37 -0.02 3.74
N GLU A 68 -6.36 -0.78 3.27
CA GLU A 68 -7.69 -0.27 2.96
C GLU A 68 -8.65 -0.62 4.10
N TYR A 69 -9.31 0.40 4.64
CA TYR A 69 -10.29 0.28 5.72
C TYR A 69 -11.72 0.41 5.20
N ALA A 70 -12.67 -0.14 5.95
CA ALA A 70 -14.10 -0.02 5.66
C ALA A 70 -14.57 1.45 5.68
N ASP A 71 -13.95 2.27 6.53
CA ASP A 71 -14.25 3.69 6.73
C ASP A 71 -12.99 4.55 6.89
N VAL A 72 -13.18 5.87 6.82
CA VAL A 72 -12.11 6.86 6.94
C VAL A 72 -11.62 6.98 8.38
N GLU A 73 -12.45 6.61 9.36
CA GLU A 73 -12.10 6.71 10.78
C GLU A 73 -11.01 5.70 11.14
N GLY A 74 -11.15 4.44 10.71
CA GLY A 74 -10.15 3.39 10.87
C GLY A 74 -8.83 3.75 10.20
N ALA A 75 -8.88 4.26 8.97
CA ALA A 75 -7.71 4.75 8.27
C ALA A 75 -7.03 5.93 8.99
N THR A 76 -7.82 6.85 9.58
CA THR A 76 -7.29 7.99 10.34
C THR A 76 -6.57 7.53 11.61
N LYS A 77 -7.18 6.58 12.35
CA LYS A 77 -6.56 5.94 13.52
C LYS A 77 -5.27 5.23 13.15
N ALA A 78 -5.27 4.46 12.06
CA ALA A 78 -4.11 3.73 11.58
C ALA A 78 -2.97 4.66 11.17
N ARG A 79 -3.26 5.69 10.37
CA ARG A 79 -2.27 6.69 9.99
C ARG A 79 -1.65 7.34 11.22
N ALA A 80 -2.44 7.73 12.21
CA ALA A 80 -1.93 8.35 13.43
C ALA A 80 -1.13 7.36 14.30
N GLY A 81 -1.60 6.13 14.42
CA GLY A 81 -1.00 5.11 15.29
C GLY A 81 0.28 4.49 14.73
N MET A 82 0.40 4.36 13.41
CA MET A 82 1.54 3.73 12.75
C MET A 82 2.61 4.73 12.31
N ASN A 83 2.25 5.99 12.02
CA ASN A 83 3.22 6.99 11.63
C ASN A 83 4.25 7.23 12.74
N GLY A 84 5.53 7.12 12.40
CA GLY A 84 6.62 7.32 13.34
C GLY A 84 7.01 6.08 14.15
N ARG A 85 6.28 4.96 14.04
CA ARG A 85 6.69 3.68 14.64
C ARG A 85 7.92 3.11 13.95
N LYS A 86 8.64 2.21 14.64
CA LYS A 86 9.76 1.48 14.06
C LYS A 86 9.32 0.10 13.57
N PHE A 87 9.63 -0.21 12.32
CA PHE A 87 9.50 -1.54 11.70
C PHE A 87 10.82 -1.84 10.98
N GLY A 88 11.40 -3.03 11.18
CA GLY A 88 12.71 -3.38 10.59
C GLY A 88 13.83 -2.37 10.92
N GLY A 89 13.73 -1.65 12.05
CA GLY A 89 14.65 -0.58 12.43
C GLY A 89 14.40 0.79 11.77
N ASN A 90 13.54 0.87 10.75
CA ASN A 90 13.18 2.09 10.03
C ASN A 90 11.96 2.77 10.63
N GLN A 91 11.90 4.10 10.50
CA GLN A 91 10.73 4.87 10.93
C GLN A 91 9.65 4.84 9.84
N VAL A 92 8.48 4.32 10.18
CA VAL A 92 7.35 4.23 9.27
C VAL A 92 6.80 5.61 8.98
N VAL A 93 6.62 5.92 7.70
CA VAL A 93 5.89 7.11 7.26
C VAL A 93 4.54 6.68 6.72
N ALA A 94 3.46 7.17 7.35
CA ALA A 94 2.08 6.85 6.99
C ALA A 94 1.35 8.07 6.43
N VAL A 95 0.80 7.92 5.23
CA VAL A 95 0.07 8.97 4.50
C VAL A 95 -1.25 8.46 3.96
N PHE A 96 -2.26 9.33 3.87
CA PHE A 96 -3.50 9.00 3.18
C PHE A 96 -3.25 8.87 1.68
N SER A 97 -3.87 7.87 1.06
CA SER A 97 -3.80 7.64 -0.38
C SER A 97 -5.20 7.70 -0.97
N TRP A 98 -5.36 8.45 -2.06
CA TRP A 98 -6.60 8.47 -2.84
C TRP A 98 -6.61 7.40 -3.95
N ARG A 99 -5.47 6.75 -4.18
CA ARG A 99 -5.26 5.88 -5.34
C ARG A 99 -5.57 4.43 -5.00
N THR A 100 -6.86 4.07 -5.11
CA THR A 100 -7.34 2.67 -5.09
C THR A 100 -6.77 1.87 -6.27
N SER A 101 -6.33 2.51 -7.36
CA SER A 101 -5.88 1.83 -8.58
C SER A 101 -4.72 0.86 -8.36
N PHE A 102 -3.81 1.10 -7.39
CA PHE A 102 -2.73 0.16 -7.08
C PHE A 102 -3.22 -1.14 -6.42
N ILE A 103 -4.38 -1.08 -5.77
CA ILE A 103 -5.01 -2.23 -5.11
C ILE A 103 -5.66 -3.13 -6.16
N SER A 104 -6.22 -2.57 -7.24
CA SER A 104 -6.84 -3.34 -8.32
C SER A 104 -5.85 -3.93 -9.33
N VAL A 105 -4.74 -3.25 -9.67
CA VAL A 105 -3.83 -3.75 -10.73
C VAL A 105 -3.06 -5.02 -10.36
N ASN A 106 -2.80 -5.28 -9.07
CA ASN A 106 -2.21 -6.55 -8.64
C ASN A 106 -3.23 -7.70 -8.59
N MET A 107 -4.52 -7.43 -8.83
CA MET A 107 -5.60 -8.43 -8.79
C MET A 107 -6.26 -8.68 -10.16
N MET A 108 -5.69 -8.15 -11.26
CA MET A 108 -6.22 -8.37 -12.60
C MET A 108 -5.33 -9.35 -13.38
N PRO A 109 -5.86 -10.49 -13.88
CA PRO A 109 -5.12 -11.34 -14.81
C PRO A 109 -4.79 -10.54 -16.08
N ASN A 110 -3.63 -10.86 -16.66
CA ASN A 110 -2.79 -10.11 -17.63
C ASN A 110 -3.44 -9.54 -18.92
N HIS A 111 -4.77 -9.46 -19.05
CA HIS A 111 -5.44 -9.09 -20.29
C HIS A 111 -6.18 -7.73 -20.28
N CYS A 112 -6.14 -6.97 -19.18
CA CYS A 112 -6.87 -5.70 -19.02
C CYS A 112 -5.99 -4.45 -18.80
N LEU A 113 -4.66 -4.57 -18.89
CA LEU A 113 -3.73 -3.46 -18.64
C LEU A 113 -3.67 -2.43 -19.78
N LEU A 114 -4.12 -2.78 -20.98
CA LEU A 114 -4.00 -1.93 -22.17
C LEU A 114 -4.95 -0.73 -22.17
N SER A 115 -6.07 -0.74 -21.44
CA SER A 115 -6.98 0.41 -21.39
C SER A 115 -6.61 1.46 -20.34
N TYR A 116 -5.68 1.15 -19.43
CA TYR A 116 -5.36 2.02 -18.29
C TYR A 116 -4.21 3.00 -18.57
N VAL A 117 -3.28 2.62 -19.46
CA VAL A 117 -2.21 3.53 -19.90
C VAL A 117 -2.77 4.68 -20.74
N ASP A 118 -3.85 4.42 -21.49
CA ASP A 118 -4.55 5.43 -22.29
C ASP A 118 -5.23 6.50 -21.41
N LEU A 119 -5.86 6.10 -20.31
CA LEU A 119 -6.56 7.04 -19.41
C LEU A 119 -5.61 7.92 -18.59
N LEU A 120 -4.37 7.47 -18.35
CA LEU A 120 -3.37 8.22 -17.58
C LEU A 120 -2.68 9.32 -18.38
N MET A 121 -2.75 9.28 -19.71
CA MET A 121 -2.21 10.34 -20.58
C MET A 121 -3.20 11.49 -20.82
N GLU A 122 -4.48 11.30 -20.51
CA GLU A 122 -5.54 12.30 -20.76
C GLU A 122 -5.68 13.36 -19.65
N PHE A 123 -5.13 13.14 -18.45
CA PHE A 123 -5.21 14.10 -17.34
C PHE A 123 -4.15 15.21 -17.35
N HIS A 124 -3.28 15.26 -18.36
CA HIS A 124 -2.26 16.32 -18.51
C HIS A 124 -2.49 17.26 -19.70
N LYS A 125 -3.69 17.25 -20.28
CA LYS A 125 -4.15 18.29 -21.19
C LYS A 125 -5.44 18.88 -20.65
N ASP A 126 -5.29 19.88 -19.79
CA ASP A 126 -5.98 21.17 -19.86
C ASP A 126 -5.32 22.14 -18.86
#